data_AF-A0A5J9T2F9-F1
#
_entry.id   AF-A0A5J9T2F9-F1
#
_cell.length_a   1.000
_cell.length_b   1.000
_cell.length_c   1.000
_cell.angle_alpha   90.00
_cell.angle_beta   90.00
_cell.angle_gamma   90.00
#
_symmetry.space_group_name_H-M   'P 1'
#
loop_
_entity.id
_entity.type
_entity.pdbx_description
1 polymer ?
#
loop_
_entity_poly.entity_id
_entity_poly.type
_entity_poly.pdbx_seq_one_letter_code
_entity_poly.pdbx_strand_id
1 'polypeptide(L)' 'MVLPRDNYFQEPRAGLMCLAVGKPPDGLGVSIIGNVLQQNMHVLFDVRNQKFSFASTQCDEIN' A
#
# COMPACT_ATOMS: atom_id res chain seq x y z
N MET A 1 -10.40 3.81 4.57
CA MET A 1 -8.94 3.84 4.30
C MET A 1 -8.69 5.07 3.44
N VAL A 2 -7.99 6.08 3.96
CA VAL A 2 -7.50 7.19 3.14
C VAL A 2 -6.01 6.95 2.96
N LEU A 3 -5.58 6.83 1.71
CA LEU A 3 -4.18 6.58 1.37
C LEU A 3 -3.52 7.89 0.96
N PRO A 4 -2.30 8.17 1.45
CA PRO A 4 -1.44 9.20 0.86
C PRO A 4 -1.24 8.97 -0.64
N ARG A 5 -1.11 10.05 -1.40
CA ARG A 5 -0.89 10.02 -2.87
C ARG A 5 0.23 9.07 -3.24
N ASP A 6 1.34 9.12 -2.51
CA ASP A 6 2.55 8.40 -2.87
C ASP A 6 2.38 6.87 -2.68
N ASN A 7 1.35 6.40 -1.96
CA ASN A 7 1.05 4.97 -1.89
C ASN A 7 0.40 4.39 -3.17
N TYR A 8 0.00 5.23 -4.13
CA TYR A 8 -0.61 4.76 -5.38
C TYR A 8 -0.20 5.55 -6.63
N PHE A 9 0.49 6.68 -6.49
CA PHE A 9 1.18 7.35 -7.59
C PHE A 9 2.69 7.32 -7.36
N GLN A 10 3.42 6.82 -8.35
CA GLN A 10 4.87 6.66 -8.30
C GLN A 10 5.51 7.40 -9.47
N GLU A 11 6.74 7.88 -9.29
CA GLU A 11 7.52 8.56 -10.32
C GLU A 11 8.61 7.61 -10.85
N PRO A 12 8.30 6.72 -11.82
CA PRO A 12 9.29 5.79 -12.37
C PRO A 12 10.43 6.49 -13.12
N ARG A 13 10.23 7.74 -13.54
CA ARG A 13 11.24 8.61 -14.15
C ARG A 13 10.86 10.07 -13.93
N ALA A 14 11.87 10.95 -13.86
CA ALA A 14 11.67 12.37 -13.61
C ALA A 14 10.62 12.99 -14.56
N GLY A 15 9.63 13.67 -13.97
CA GLY A 15 8.53 14.33 -14.66
C GLY A 15 7.39 13.42 -15.11
N LEU A 16 7.41 12.12 -14.82
CA LEU A 16 6.32 11.19 -15.14
C LEU A 16 5.73 10.57 -13.88
N MET A 17 4.49 10.92 -13.55
CA MET A 17 3.72 10.25 -12.52
C MET A 17 2.85 9.15 -13.13
N CYS A 18 2.95 7.93 -12.59
CA CYS A 18 2.15 6.78 -13.00
C CYS A 18 1.30 6.26 -11.84
N LEU A 19 0.08 5.81 -12.14
CA LEU A 19 -0.73 5.06 -11.20
C LEU A 19 -0.13 3.67 -11.00
N ALA A 20 0.27 3.34 -9.77
CA ALA A 20 0.85 2.05 -9.38
C ALA A 20 -0.25 1.00 -9.10
N VAL A 21 -1.20 0.86 -10.02
CA VAL A 21 -2.29 -0.13 -9.95
C VAL A 21 -2.25 -0.98 -11.21
N GLY A 22 -1.97 -2.27 -11.04
CA GLY A 22 -1.91 -3.24 -12.12
C GLY A 22 -3.12 -4.16 -12.13
N LYS A 23 -3.27 -4.91 -13.22
CA LYS A 23 -4.18 -6.06 -13.24
C LYS A 23 -3.69 -7.13 -12.26
N PRO A 24 -4.58 -7.74 -11.47
CA PRO A 24 -4.21 -8.92 -10.69
C PRO A 24 -3.83 -10.08 -11.64
N PRO A 25 -3.09 -11.08 -11.15
CA PRO A 25 -2.83 -12.30 -11.90
C PRO A 25 -4.13 -12.92 -12.44
N ASP A 26 -4.06 -13.47 -13.65
CA ASP A 26 -5.24 -14.04 -14.32
C ASP A 26 -5.91 -15.10 -13.44
N GLY A 27 -7.23 -15.02 -13.35
CA GLY A 27 -8.05 -15.97 -12.59
C GLY A 27 -8.14 -15.72 -11.08
N LEU A 28 -7.43 -14.74 -10.51
CA LEU A 28 -7.48 -14.49 -9.06
C LEU A 28 -8.81 -13.84 -8.61
N GLY A 29 -9.44 -13.01 -9.45
CA GLY A 29 -10.74 -12.38 -9.18
C GLY A 29 -10.78 -11.44 -7.95
N VAL A 30 -9.62 -11.08 -7.39
CA VAL A 30 -9.50 -10.29 -6.16
C VAL A 30 -8.62 -9.06 -6.36
N SER A 31 -8.81 -8.07 -5.48
CA SER A 31 -7.88 -6.93 -5.35
C SER A 31 -6.70 -7.32 -4.45
N ILE A 32 -5.49 -6.90 -4.83
CA ILE A 32 -4.26 -7.15 -4.06
C ILE A 32 -3.74 -5.83 -3.53
N ILE A 33 -3.53 -5.75 -2.21
CA ILE A 33 -2.84 -4.63 -1.58
C ILE A 33 -1.33 -4.93 -1.64
N GLY A 34 -0.67 -4.42 -2.68
CA GLY A 34 0.77 -4.61 -2.90
C GLY A 34 1.66 -3.81 -1.93
N ASN A 35 2.97 -3.99 -2.03
CA ASN A 35 3.95 -3.35 -1.15
C ASN A 35 3.91 -1.80 -1.19
N VAL A 36 3.78 -1.19 -2.38
CA VAL A 36 3.72 0.29 -2.54
C VAL A 36 2.53 0.89 -1.78
N LEU A 37 1.37 0.23 -1.87
CA LEU A 37 0.16 0.63 -1.14
C LEU A 37 0.30 0.54 0.39
N GLN A 38 1.28 -0.22 0.89
CA GLN A 38 1.54 -0.43 2.31
C GLN A 38 2.73 0.37 2.87
N GLN A 39 3.49 1.08 2.03
CA GLN A 39 4.61 1.92 2.51
C GLN A 39 4.12 2.97 3.52
N ASN A 40 4.94 3.29 4.52
CA ASN A 40 4.63 4.30 5.54
C ASN A 40 3.31 4.04 6.28
N MET A 41 3.04 2.76 6.55
CA MET A 41 1.90 2.31 7.35
C MET A 41 2.34 1.32 8.43
N HIS A 42 1.79 1.48 9.63
CA HIS A 42 1.73 0.39 10.59
C HIS A 42 0.65 -0.58 10.15
N VAL A 43 1.03 -1.85 9.96
CA VAL A 43 0.12 -2.92 9.56
C VAL A 43 0.00 -3.92 10.71
N LEU A 44 -1.23 -4.19 11.15
CA LEU A 44 -1.53 -5.17 12.19
C LEU A 44 -2.36 -6.32 11.61
N PHE A 45 -1.81 -7.53 11.73
CA PHE A 45 -2.52 -8.78 11.50
C PHE A 45 -3.03 -9.32 12.83
N ASP A 46 -4.22 -8.91 13.24
CA ASP A 46 -4.87 -9.43 14.44
C ASP A 46 -5.59 -10.74 14.09
N VAL A 47 -4.82 -11.83 14.11
CA VAL A 47 -5.30 -13.18 13.78
C VAL A 47 -6.33 -13.68 14.79
N ARG A 48 -6.23 -13.24 16.06
CA ARG A 48 -7.15 -13.65 17.12
C ARG A 48 -8.55 -13.08 16.89
N ASN A 49 -8.65 -11.80 16.50
CA ASN A 49 -9.93 -11.14 16.25
C ASN A 49 -10.30 -11.07 14.75
N GLN A 50 -9.57 -11.79 13.89
CA GLN A 50 -9.79 -11.84 12.44
C GLN A 50 -9.82 -10.46 11.79
N LYS A 51 -8.94 -9.54 12.26
CA LYS A 51 -8.94 -8.15 11.82
C LYS A 51 -7.61 -7.78 11.18
N PHE A 52 -7.71 -7.18 10.00
CA PHE A 52 -6.61 -6.49 9.34
C PHE A 52 -6.76 -4.99 9.61
N SER A 53 -5.78 -4.38 10.29
CA SER A 53 -5.79 -2.95 10.63
C SER A 53 -4.57 -2.24 10.07
N PHE A 54 -4.73 -0.96 9.77
CA PHE A 54 -3.67 -0.10 9.23
C PHE A 54 -3.77 1.30 9.83
N ALA A 55 -2.62 1.94 10.01
CA ALA A 55 -2.51 3.35 10.40
C ALA A 55 -1.32 3.99 9.70
N SER A 56 -1.44 5.25 9.29
CA SER A 56 -0.32 6.00 8.70
C SER A 56 0.79 6.19 9.74
N THR A 57 2.05 6.12 9.28
CA THR A 57 3.24 6.34 10.11
C THR A 57 4.40 6.80 9.23
N GLN A 58 5.51 7.26 9.81
CA GLN A 58 6.76 7.49 9.10
C GLN A 58 7.73 6.38 9.48
N CYS A 59 7.97 5.42 8.57
CA CYS A 59 8.76 4.23 8.88
C CYS A 59 10.27 4.48 8.83
N ASP A 60 10.68 5.55 8.15
CA ASP A 60 12.07 5.99 7.97
C ASP A 60 12.57 6.90 9.10
N GLU A 61 11.65 7.44 9.92
CA GLU A 61 11.97 8.12 11.16
C GLU A 61 12.12 7.10 12.31
N ILE A 62 13.31 6.53 12.47
CA ILE A 62 13.67 5.76 13.65
C ILE A 62 14.30 6.72 14.66
N ASN A 63 13.54 7.10 15.69
CA ASN A 63 14.11 7.65 16.93
C ASN A 63 14.67 6.53 17.80
#